data_AF-A0A839TZI2-F1
#
_entry.id   AF-A0A839TZI2-F1
#
_cell.length_a   1.000
_cell.length_b   1.000
_cell.length_c   1.000
_cell.angle_alpha   90.00
_cell.angle_beta   90.00
_cell.angle_gamma   90.00
#
_symmetry.space_group_name_H-M   'P 1'
#
loop_
_entity.id
_entity.type
_entity.pdbx_description
1 polymer ?
#
loop_
_entity_poly.entity_id
_entity_poly.type
_entity_poly.pdbx_seq_one_letter_code
_entity_poly.pdbx_strand_id
1 'polypeptide(L)'
;MVALFLVGVNSVFASTDPFEQRAQQKFNANRPTEVTVRIDKKNTTKTYKNNFVPIRFLFEKTSEQITWNNKTKTATVIKNGKRILFTTKDIKGSINQIVWPKGWLILKDGRTYIDMIYLNQIFDRYGNYETNSEESAWEQKLGFIGIAYIDSIYGGKNSTEHVFVMFDKED
;
A
#
# COMPACT_ATOMS: atom_id res chain seq x y z
N MET A 1 -15.07 -12.98 40.76
CA MET A 1 -14.15 -12.12 39.99
C MET A 1 -14.21 -12.58 38.55
N VAL A 2 -14.95 -11.87 37.69
CA VAL A 2 -15.12 -12.26 36.28
C VAL A 2 -14.02 -11.59 35.46
N ALA A 3 -13.14 -12.40 34.88
CA ALA A 3 -12.15 -11.93 33.91
C ALA A 3 -12.85 -11.69 32.57
N LEU A 4 -13.01 -10.42 32.21
CA LEU A 4 -13.49 -9.99 30.91
C LEU A 4 -12.33 -10.14 29.91
N PHE A 5 -12.34 -11.22 29.12
CA PHE A 5 -11.47 -11.33 27.95
C PHE A 5 -11.97 -10.33 26.89
N LEU A 6 -11.17 -9.28 26.64
CA LEU A 6 -11.33 -8.42 25.47
C LEU A 6 -11.10 -9.27 24.22
N VAL A 7 -12.21 -9.63 23.56
CA VAL A 7 -12.21 -10.28 22.25
C VAL A 7 -11.62 -9.31 21.24
N GLY A 8 -10.41 -9.60 20.75
CA GLY A 8 -9.87 -8.95 19.56
C GLY A 8 -10.80 -9.24 18.39
N VAL A 9 -11.17 -8.22 17.64
CA VAL A 9 -12.01 -8.36 16.45
C VAL A 9 -11.19 -9.09 15.39
N ASN A 10 -11.24 -10.42 15.39
CA ASN A 10 -10.84 -11.22 14.24
C ASN A 10 -11.97 -11.06 13.23
N SER A 11 -11.83 -10.12 12.30
CA SER A 11 -12.64 -10.12 11.09
C SER A 11 -12.35 -11.41 10.34
N VAL A 12 -13.31 -12.34 10.35
CA VAL A 12 -13.23 -13.58 9.58
C VAL A 12 -13.52 -13.19 8.14
N PHE A 13 -12.48 -13.07 7.34
CA PHE A 13 -12.60 -12.79 5.91
C PHE A 13 -13.04 -14.05 5.17
N ALA A 14 -13.80 -13.89 4.09
CA ALA A 14 -14.47 -15.00 3.39
C ALA A 14 -13.54 -15.89 2.53
N SER A 15 -12.26 -15.55 2.41
CA SER A 15 -11.28 -16.30 1.62
C SER A 15 -10.52 -17.33 2.47
N THR A 16 -10.22 -18.50 1.88
CA THR A 16 -9.44 -19.57 2.51
C THR A 16 -7.94 -19.30 2.55
N ASP A 17 -7.42 -18.51 1.59
CA ASP A 17 -6.00 -18.14 1.53
C ASP A 17 -5.82 -16.78 2.22
N PRO A 18 -4.73 -16.50 2.95
CA PRO A 18 -4.45 -15.17 3.50
C PRO A 18 -4.20 -14.11 2.41
N PHE A 19 -4.55 -12.84 2.65
CA PHE A 19 -4.34 -11.73 1.72
C PHE A 19 -2.93 -11.68 1.13
N GLU A 20 -1.89 -11.86 1.94
CA GLU A 20 -0.51 -11.81 1.47
C GLU A 20 -0.20 -12.89 0.44
N GLN A 21 -0.76 -14.09 0.62
CA GLN A 21 -0.58 -15.19 -0.30
C GLN A 21 -1.28 -14.90 -1.63
N ARG A 22 -2.52 -14.36 -1.59
CA ARG A 22 -3.25 -13.97 -2.80
C ARG A 22 -2.49 -12.92 -3.60
N ALA A 23 -1.95 -11.90 -2.92
CA ALA A 23 -1.15 -10.84 -3.54
C ALA A 23 0.12 -11.40 -4.21
N GLN A 24 0.85 -12.30 -3.54
CA GLN A 24 2.07 -12.91 -4.06
C GLN A 24 1.83 -13.89 -5.22
N GLN A 25 0.69 -14.58 -5.23
CA GLN A 25 0.31 -15.48 -6.33
C GLN A 25 -0.08 -14.68 -7.58
N LYS A 26 -0.82 -13.58 -7.40
CA LYS A 26 -1.30 -12.74 -8.50
C LYS A 26 -0.21 -11.86 -9.10
N PHE A 27 0.61 -11.26 -8.24
CA PHE A 27 1.68 -10.36 -8.65
C PHE A 27 3.03 -10.97 -8.35
N ASN A 28 3.88 -11.02 -9.36
CA ASN A 28 5.19 -11.63 -9.23
C ASN A 28 6.19 -10.65 -8.62
N ALA A 29 6.62 -10.91 -7.38
CA ALA A 29 7.68 -10.16 -6.73
C ALA A 29 9.04 -10.29 -7.46
N ASN A 30 9.96 -9.37 -7.18
CA ASN A 30 11.39 -9.40 -7.58
C ASN A 30 11.71 -9.28 -9.08
N ARG A 31 10.93 -8.51 -9.82
CA ARG A 31 11.23 -8.12 -11.22
C ARG A 31 11.37 -6.60 -11.35
N PRO A 32 12.07 -6.09 -12.38
CA PRO A 32 12.05 -4.67 -12.66
C PRO A 32 10.61 -4.17 -12.75
N THR A 33 10.32 -3.09 -12.03
CA THR A 33 8.99 -2.49 -11.96
C THR A 33 9.10 -1.04 -12.40
N GLU A 34 8.42 -0.70 -13.49
CA GLU A 34 8.22 0.68 -13.92
C GLU A 34 6.91 1.18 -13.31
N VAL A 35 7.01 2.19 -12.45
CA VAL A 35 5.83 2.79 -11.82
C VAL A 35 5.55 4.14 -12.44
N THR A 36 4.34 4.29 -12.97
CA THR A 36 3.78 5.55 -13.44
C THR A 36 2.74 6.02 -12.45
N VAL A 37 2.96 7.19 -11.85
CA VAL A 37 1.96 7.86 -11.01
C VAL A 37 1.27 8.94 -11.84
N ARG A 38 -0.06 8.90 -11.92
CA ARG A 38 -0.88 9.91 -12.59
C ARG A 38 -1.67 10.73 -11.59
N ILE A 39 -1.47 12.05 -11.64
CA ILE A 39 -2.15 13.05 -10.81
C ILE A 39 -2.46 14.24 -11.71
N ASP A 40 -3.70 14.73 -11.70
CA ASP A 40 -4.18 15.87 -12.48
C ASP A 40 -3.80 15.75 -13.97
N LYS A 41 -4.02 14.56 -14.53
CA LYS A 41 -3.71 14.18 -15.92
C LYS A 41 -2.22 14.18 -16.28
N LYS A 42 -1.33 14.35 -15.30
CA LYS A 42 0.14 14.37 -15.48
C LYS A 42 0.77 13.08 -14.97
N ASN A 43 1.62 12.49 -15.80
CA ASN A 43 2.34 11.26 -15.47
C ASN A 43 3.74 11.58 -14.91
N THR A 44 4.14 10.84 -13.87
CA THR A 44 5.53 10.77 -13.40
C THR A 44 5.94 9.30 -13.39
N THR A 45 6.94 8.93 -14.19
CA THR A 45 7.35 7.52 -14.37
C THR A 45 8.75 7.29 -13.84
N LYS A 46 8.97 6.16 -13.17
CA LYS A 46 10.30 5.72 -12.73
C LYS A 46 10.40 4.20 -12.67
N THR A 47 11.53 3.68 -13.14
CA THR A 47 11.86 2.26 -13.07
C THR A 47 12.67 1.93 -11.81
N TYR A 48 12.31 0.83 -11.16
CA TYR A 48 12.97 0.26 -10.00
C TYR A 48 13.45 -1.16 -10.34
N LYS A 49 14.49 -1.62 -9.63
CA LYS A 49 15.06 -2.96 -9.85
C LYS A 49 14.12 -4.09 -9.42
N ASN A 50 13.20 -3.80 -8.51
CA ASN A 50 12.19 -4.69 -7.97
C ASN A 50 10.90 -3.90 -7.67
N ASN A 51 9.91 -4.59 -7.13
CA ASN A 51 8.61 -4.10 -6.66
C ASN A 51 8.67 -3.18 -5.43
N PHE A 52 9.85 -2.87 -4.89
CA PHE A 52 9.99 -1.97 -3.75
C PHE A 52 10.15 -0.51 -4.18
N VAL A 53 9.15 0.30 -3.87
CA VAL A 53 9.04 1.68 -4.34
C VAL A 53 9.12 2.65 -3.16
N PRO A 54 9.92 3.74 -3.24
CA PRO A 54 9.99 4.74 -2.18
C PRO A 54 8.62 5.38 -1.95
N ILE A 55 8.19 5.46 -0.68
CA ILE A 55 6.90 6.08 -0.35
C ILE A 55 6.80 7.54 -0.79
N ARG A 56 7.94 8.26 -0.86
CA ARG A 56 7.97 9.65 -1.34
C ARG A 56 7.59 9.74 -2.82
N PHE A 57 8.04 8.80 -3.64
CA PHE A 57 7.68 8.79 -5.05
C PHE A 57 6.15 8.66 -5.25
N LEU A 58 5.50 7.87 -4.40
CA LEU A 58 4.05 7.63 -4.48
C LEU A 58 3.22 8.77 -3.87
N PHE A 59 3.65 9.33 -2.74
CA PHE A 59 2.77 10.16 -1.90
C PHE A 59 3.22 11.62 -1.75
N GLU A 60 4.41 12.02 -2.21
CA GLU A 60 4.93 13.39 -1.97
C GLU A 60 4.05 14.47 -2.60
N LYS A 61 3.46 14.21 -3.76
CA LYS A 61 2.58 15.17 -4.45
C LYS A 61 1.13 15.14 -3.96
N THR A 62 0.71 14.09 -3.27
CA THR A 62 -0.71 13.85 -2.94
C THR A 62 -0.99 13.92 -1.45
N SER A 63 0.03 14.02 -0.61
CA SER A 63 -0.07 14.15 0.84
C SER A 63 0.16 15.59 1.30
N GLU A 64 -0.32 15.92 2.49
CA GLU A 64 -0.06 17.21 3.13
C GLU A 64 1.37 17.27 3.65
N GLN A 65 1.86 16.14 4.16
CA GLN A 65 3.20 16.06 4.75
C GLN A 65 3.74 14.64 4.76
N ILE A 66 5.05 14.51 4.54
CA ILE A 66 5.81 13.28 4.81
C ILE A 66 6.91 13.60 5.82
N THR A 67 6.85 12.97 7.00
CA THR A 67 7.83 13.17 8.08
C THR A 67 8.63 11.91 8.35
N TRP A 68 9.82 12.09 8.94
CA TRP A 68 10.68 11.00 9.37
C TRP A 68 11.04 11.17 10.85
N ASN A 69 10.75 10.15 11.66
CA ASN A 69 11.21 10.08 13.04
C ASN A 69 12.45 9.19 13.12
N ASN A 70 13.59 9.81 13.41
CA ASN A 70 14.88 9.12 13.42
C ASN A 70 15.06 8.17 14.62
N LYS A 71 14.39 8.43 15.74
CA LYS A 71 14.44 7.61 16.97
C LYS A 71 13.61 6.32 16.80
N THR A 72 12.41 6.45 16.24
CA THR A 72 11.52 5.30 16.03
C THR A 72 11.75 4.59 14.70
N LYS A 73 12.51 5.22 13.78
CA LYS A 73 12.67 4.75 12.39
C LYS A 73 11.30 4.57 11.72
N THR A 74 10.52 5.63 11.78
CA THR A 74 9.15 5.67 11.29
C THR A 74 9.00 6.80 10.29
N ALA A 75 8.62 6.46 9.06
CA ALA A 75 8.12 7.46 8.13
C ALA A 75 6.62 7.64 8.35
N THR A 76 6.11 8.87 8.21
CA THR A 76 4.69 9.15 8.37
C THR A 76 4.19 9.98 7.21
N VAL A 77 3.19 9.46 6.50
CA VAL A 77 2.43 10.19 5.49
C VAL A 77 1.16 10.73 6.15
N ILE A 78 0.88 12.02 5.97
CA ILE A 78 -0.28 12.72 6.55
C ILE A 78 -1.16 13.23 5.43
N LYS A 79 -2.46 12.93 5.51
CA LYS A 79 -3.47 13.41 4.56
C LYS A 79 -4.85 13.39 5.21
N ASN A 80 -5.62 14.45 5.03
CA ASN A 80 -6.99 14.60 5.51
C ASN A 80 -7.11 14.29 7.02
N GLY A 81 -6.15 14.75 7.82
CA GLY A 81 -6.10 14.50 9.28
C GLY A 81 -5.80 13.05 9.70
N LYS A 82 -5.63 12.13 8.75
CA LYS A 82 -5.23 10.74 8.96
C LYS A 82 -3.75 10.53 8.66
N ARG A 83 -3.18 9.46 9.22
CA ARG A 83 -1.73 9.20 9.16
C ARG A 83 -1.46 7.73 8.82
N ILE A 84 -0.50 7.49 7.94
CA ILE A 84 0.09 6.15 7.71
C ILE A 84 1.48 6.14 8.31
N LEU A 85 1.74 5.19 9.20
CA LEU A 85 3.02 4.99 9.87
C LEU A 85 3.71 3.79 9.22
N PHE A 86 4.84 4.05 8.56
CA PHE A 86 5.69 3.03 7.97
C PHE A 86 6.87 2.76 8.89
N THR A 87 6.87 1.59 9.54
CA THR A 87 7.92 1.18 10.48
C THR A 87 8.05 -0.33 10.54
N THR A 88 9.23 -0.80 10.92
CA THR A 88 9.48 -2.22 11.22
C THR A 88 9.31 -2.56 12.71
N LYS A 89 9.03 -1.56 13.56
CA LYS A 89 8.81 -1.74 15.01
C LYS A 89 7.37 -2.11 15.33
N ASP A 90 7.17 -2.88 16.40
CA ASP A 90 5.82 -3.14 16.91
C ASP A 90 5.30 -1.90 17.61
N ILE A 91 4.37 -1.21 16.95
CA ILE A 91 3.69 -0.04 17.49
C ILE A 91 2.19 -0.25 17.35
N LYS A 92 1.43 0.19 18.35
CA LYS A 92 -0.02 0.27 18.25
C LYS A 92 -0.38 1.64 17.70
N GLY A 93 -1.12 1.67 16.58
CA GLY A 93 -1.68 2.91 16.04
C GLY A 93 -2.79 3.44 16.94
N SER A 94 -2.98 4.76 16.95
CA SER A 94 -4.18 5.39 17.48
C SER A 94 -5.31 5.44 16.44
N ILE A 95 -6.49 5.94 16.81
CA ILE A 95 -7.71 5.94 15.98
C ILE A 95 -7.52 6.54 14.55
N ASN A 96 -6.63 7.53 14.40
CA ASN A 96 -6.36 8.20 13.12
C ASN A 96 -5.04 7.75 12.48
N GLN A 97 -4.46 6.65 12.98
CA GLN A 97 -3.18 6.13 12.55
C GLN A 97 -3.33 4.71 12.03
N ILE A 98 -2.85 4.52 10.81
CA ILE A 98 -2.74 3.21 10.19
C ILE A 98 -1.27 2.82 10.27
N VAL A 99 -0.97 1.74 10.99
CA VAL A 99 0.36 1.14 10.98
C VAL A 99 0.43 0.27 9.73
N TRP A 100 1.37 0.58 8.84
CA TRP A 100 1.60 -0.23 7.64
C TRP A 100 2.12 -1.62 8.05
N PRO A 101 1.64 -2.72 7.44
CA PRO A 101 2.12 -4.05 7.79
C PRO A 101 3.62 -4.17 7.55
N LYS A 102 4.34 -4.72 8.55
CA LYS A 102 5.80 -4.75 8.54
C LYS A 102 6.39 -5.54 7.38
N GLY A 103 5.70 -6.61 6.95
CA GLY A 103 6.11 -7.43 5.82
C GLY A 103 5.94 -6.75 4.47
N TRP A 104 5.21 -5.63 4.40
CA TRP A 104 4.90 -4.92 3.17
C TRP A 104 5.83 -3.74 2.90
N LEU A 105 6.91 -3.61 3.68
CA LEU A 105 7.88 -2.54 3.55
C LEU A 105 9.29 -3.02 3.85
N ILE A 106 10.27 -2.29 3.33
CA ILE A 106 11.66 -2.37 3.76
C ILE A 106 12.19 -0.97 4.09
N LEU A 107 13.13 -0.93 5.03
CA LEU A 107 13.93 0.25 5.33
C LEU A 107 15.33 0.03 4.74
N LYS A 108 15.73 0.88 3.81
CA LYS A 108 17.03 0.79 3.16
C LYS A 108 17.59 2.19 2.95
N ASP A 109 18.87 2.41 3.28
CA ASP A 109 19.57 3.68 3.05
C ASP A 109 18.82 4.91 3.60
N GLY A 110 18.21 4.77 4.78
CA GLY A 110 17.43 5.84 5.42
C GLY A 110 16.11 6.18 4.73
N ARG A 111 15.65 5.34 3.79
CA ARG A 111 14.40 5.50 3.06
C ARG A 111 13.47 4.32 3.32
N THR A 112 12.18 4.62 3.30
CA THR A 112 11.11 3.62 3.35
C THR A 112 10.69 3.28 1.93
N TYR A 113 10.70 2.00 1.63
CA TYR A 113 10.14 1.44 0.41
C TYR A 113 8.98 0.53 0.78
N ILE A 114 7.92 0.54 -0.02
CA ILE A 114 6.82 -0.41 0.12
C ILE A 114 6.83 -1.37 -1.04
N ASP A 115 6.38 -2.58 -0.76
CA ASP A 115 6.14 -3.57 -1.78
C ASP A 115 4.82 -3.24 -2.51
N MET A 116 4.93 -2.96 -3.81
CA MET A 116 3.78 -2.58 -4.64
C MET A 116 2.75 -3.69 -4.79
N ILE A 117 3.09 -4.97 -4.62
CA ILE A 117 2.13 -6.06 -4.85
C ILE A 117 0.89 -5.94 -3.96
N TYR A 118 1.06 -5.40 -2.75
CA TYR A 118 -0.04 -5.24 -1.81
C TYR A 118 -0.94 -4.06 -2.17
N LEU A 119 -0.36 -2.93 -2.62
CA LEU A 119 -1.17 -1.84 -3.16
C LEU A 119 -1.88 -2.26 -4.46
N ASN A 120 -1.19 -3.01 -5.33
CA ASN A 120 -1.78 -3.57 -6.55
C ASN A 120 -2.97 -4.46 -6.21
N GLN A 121 -2.88 -5.31 -5.18
CA GLN A 121 -4.01 -6.14 -4.74
C GLN A 121 -5.15 -5.31 -4.14
N ILE A 122 -4.86 -4.27 -3.36
CA ILE A 122 -5.90 -3.47 -2.69
C ILE A 122 -6.67 -2.61 -3.69
N PHE A 123 -5.97 -2.01 -4.64
CA PHE A 123 -6.53 -1.04 -5.59
C PHE A 123 -6.59 -1.58 -7.01
N ASP A 124 -6.59 -2.91 -7.20
CA ASP A 124 -6.59 -3.48 -8.55
C ASP A 124 -7.80 -2.97 -9.35
N ARG A 125 -7.52 -2.33 -10.50
CA ARG A 125 -8.54 -1.85 -11.43
C ARG A 125 -9.55 -2.95 -11.81
N TYR A 126 -9.09 -4.18 -11.92
CA TYR A 126 -9.90 -5.34 -12.31
C TYR A 126 -10.24 -6.24 -11.12
N GLY A 127 -9.96 -5.79 -9.90
CA GLY A 127 -10.30 -6.49 -8.67
C GLY A 127 -11.82 -6.48 -8.46
N ASN A 128 -12.44 -7.65 -8.52
CA ASN A 128 -13.84 -7.83 -8.11
C ASN A 128 -13.87 -8.48 -6.73
N TYR A 129 -13.69 -7.65 -5.70
CA TYR A 129 -13.60 -8.11 -4.31
C TYR A 129 -14.95 -8.03 -3.60
N GLU A 130 -15.26 -9.07 -2.83
CA GLU A 130 -16.45 -9.09 -1.97
C GLU A 130 -16.37 -7.98 -0.91
N THR A 131 -17.48 -7.33 -0.59
CA THR A 131 -17.55 -6.20 0.36
C THR A 131 -16.92 -6.49 1.72
N ASN A 132 -16.94 -7.74 2.17
CA ASN A 132 -16.38 -8.19 3.46
C ASN A 132 -15.01 -8.86 3.34
N SER A 133 -14.31 -8.69 2.21
CA SER A 133 -12.96 -9.19 1.98
C SER A 133 -11.88 -8.34 2.68
N GLU A 134 -10.67 -8.88 2.77
CA GLU A 134 -9.50 -8.14 3.29
C GLU A 134 -9.16 -6.95 2.40
N GLU A 135 -9.26 -7.14 1.09
CA GLU A 135 -9.04 -6.13 0.08
C GLU A 135 -9.97 -4.94 0.28
N SER A 136 -11.28 -5.17 0.36
CA SER A 136 -12.27 -4.10 0.60
C SER A 136 -12.06 -3.40 1.96
N ALA A 137 -11.70 -4.15 3.00
CA ALA A 137 -11.38 -3.55 4.30
C ALA A 137 -10.13 -2.66 4.25
N TRP A 138 -9.08 -3.09 3.54
CA TRP A 138 -7.88 -2.29 3.33
C TRP A 138 -8.13 -1.09 2.43
N GLU A 139 -8.90 -1.24 1.37
CA GLU A 139 -9.28 -0.16 0.46
C GLU A 139 -10.05 0.92 1.22
N GLN A 140 -11.05 0.55 2.01
CA GLN A 140 -11.79 1.49 2.84
C GLN A 140 -10.88 2.21 3.85
N LYS A 141 -9.99 1.46 4.50
CA LYS A 141 -9.03 2.00 5.48
C LYS A 141 -8.06 2.98 4.84
N LEU A 142 -7.62 2.70 3.61
CA LEU A 142 -6.66 3.49 2.86
C LEU A 142 -7.31 4.55 1.97
N GLY A 143 -8.62 4.57 1.75
CA GLY A 143 -9.29 5.44 0.76
C GLY A 143 -9.00 6.93 0.91
N PHE A 144 -8.63 7.40 2.11
CA PHE A 144 -8.19 8.77 2.33
C PHE A 144 -6.89 9.15 1.60
N ILE A 145 -6.08 8.17 1.16
CA ILE A 145 -4.87 8.44 0.36
C ILE A 145 -5.20 8.92 -1.04
N GLY A 146 -6.41 8.61 -1.54
CA GLY A 146 -6.93 9.10 -2.81
C GLY A 146 -6.42 8.37 -4.06
N ILE A 147 -5.87 7.16 -3.91
CA ILE A 147 -5.67 6.27 -5.07
C ILE A 147 -7.06 5.85 -5.56
N ALA A 148 -7.36 6.08 -6.83
CA ALA A 148 -8.59 5.67 -7.48
C ALA A 148 -8.51 4.20 -7.89
N TYR A 149 -7.41 3.80 -8.54
CA TYR A 149 -7.10 2.42 -8.89
C TYR A 149 -5.62 2.27 -9.25
N ILE A 150 -5.19 1.03 -9.38
CA ILE A 150 -3.89 0.62 -9.90
C ILE A 150 -4.12 -0.38 -11.01
N ASP A 151 -3.54 -0.10 -12.18
CA ASP A 151 -3.52 -1.00 -13.32
C ASP A 151 -2.09 -1.56 -13.45
N SER A 152 -1.94 -2.88 -13.43
CA SER A 152 -0.64 -3.54 -13.50
C SER A 152 -0.59 -4.47 -14.68
N ILE A 153 0.30 -4.16 -15.63
CA ILE A 153 0.46 -4.90 -16.87
C ILE A 153 1.86 -5.50 -16.91
N TYR A 154 1.93 -6.79 -17.21
CA TYR A 154 3.21 -7.43 -17.44
C TYR A 154 3.66 -7.26 -18.91
N GLY A 155 4.80 -6.60 -19.11
CA GLY A 155 5.44 -6.45 -20.41
C GLY A 155 6.18 -7.72 -20.81
N GLY A 156 5.54 -8.59 -21.61
CA GLY A 156 6.14 -9.85 -22.06
C GLY A 156 7.44 -9.72 -22.87
N LYS A 157 7.73 -8.54 -23.44
CA LYS A 157 8.93 -8.29 -24.26
C LYS A 157 10.13 -7.71 -23.50
N ASN A 158 9.91 -6.97 -22.42
CA ASN A 158 10.98 -6.30 -21.64
C ASN A 158 11.15 -6.87 -20.23
N SER A 159 10.39 -7.92 -19.90
CA SER A 159 10.37 -8.57 -18.57
C SER A 159 10.15 -7.58 -17.41
N THR A 160 9.52 -6.45 -17.70
CA THR A 160 9.26 -5.37 -16.74
C THR A 160 7.77 -5.35 -16.42
N GLU A 161 7.46 -5.18 -15.14
CA GLU A 161 6.09 -4.91 -14.70
C GLU A 161 5.81 -3.42 -14.81
N HIS A 162 4.76 -3.05 -15.52
CA HIS A 162 4.30 -1.67 -15.63
C HIS A 162 3.13 -1.47 -14.66
N VAL A 163 3.33 -0.63 -13.64
CA VAL A 163 2.33 -0.32 -12.61
C VAL A 163 1.88 1.13 -12.77
N PHE A 164 0.61 1.33 -13.06
CA PHE A 164 -0.02 2.63 -13.21
C PHE A 164 -0.83 2.95 -11.95
N VAL A 165 -0.33 3.84 -11.12
CA VAL A 165 -1.01 4.33 -9.91
C VAL A 165 -1.79 5.58 -10.25
N MET A 166 -3.11 5.48 -10.18
CA MET A 166 -4.03 6.51 -10.67
C MET A 166 -4.68 7.22 -9.48
N PHE A 167 -4.44 8.52 -9.35
CA PHE A 167 -5.15 9.37 -8.38
C PHE A 167 -6.34 10.09 -9.02
N ASP A 168 -6.36 10.16 -10.35
CA ASP A 168 -7.48 10.68 -11.11
C ASP A 168 -8.56 9.59 -11.24
N LYS A 169 -9.83 9.98 -11.12
CA LYS A 169 -10.95 9.10 -11.52
C LYS A 169 -10.96 8.98 -13.04
N GLU A 170 -11.51 7.88 -13.55
CA GLU A 170 -11.79 7.77 -14.98
C GLU A 170 -12.74 8.90 -15.41
N ASP A 171 -12.48 9.49 -16.59
CA ASP A 171 -13.34 10.52 -17.20
C ASP A 171 -14.65 9.88 -17.71
#